data_AF-A0A7V9VNA5-F1
#
_entry.id   AF-A0A7V9VNA5-F1
#
_cell.length_a   1.000
_cell.length_b   1.000
_cell.length_c   1.000
_cell.angle_alpha   90.00
_cell.angle_beta   90.00
_cell.angle_gamma   90.00
#
_symmetry.space_group_name_H-M   'P 1'
#
loop_
_entity.id
_entity.type
_entity.pdbx_description
1 polymer ?
#
loop_
_entity_poly.entity_id
_entity_poly.type
_entity_poly.pdbx_seq_one_letter_code
_entity_poly.pdbx_strand_id
1 'polypeptide(L)'
;MDTRSITETLHTFLFADLAGYTALTEAHGDQDAADLAEEFCSAVREVLPEYGAEVVKTLGDALMIRVDDAGAAVSLGIRIANEIGQRHNFPGVRVGMDTGCAVGRDGDWFGATVNVAARISGAARAGEVLLSGATREAAGDRTDIQFHERGRQTFKNVAAPLSIYAATEHGEQTDEGFPIDPVCRMAVDPDRSAGNLRHEGVEYTFCSLACVKAFSQTPEAYVKSGPDQNESEARGGSDLVALVQGASYVGFGLWSTLARRHYRRIHDLPADGWILNAHGGWLLVVGSTLVLAGARRRSEQSDVQLLGAGAALGLAVNDAVSAARNGVARIYISDLAYEAALVLGWSAAALKRRTT
;
A
#
# COMPACT_ATOMS: atom_id res chain seq x y z
N MET A 1 6.49 48.50 15.32
CA MET A 1 6.76 47.05 15.24
C MET A 1 7.01 46.76 13.79
N ASP A 2 8.27 46.57 13.42
CA ASP A 2 8.70 46.32 12.04
C ASP A 2 8.14 44.98 11.57
N THR A 3 7.27 45.03 10.56
CA THR A 3 6.90 43.88 9.75
C THR A 3 8.10 43.55 8.86
N ARG A 4 9.11 42.88 9.43
CA ARG A 4 10.13 42.23 8.61
C ARG A 4 9.41 41.21 7.75
N SER A 5 9.39 41.47 6.45
CA SER A 5 9.18 40.46 5.42
C SER A 5 10.24 39.38 5.63
N ILE A 6 9.90 38.37 6.42
CA ILE A 6 10.64 37.11 6.44
C ILE A 6 10.30 36.51 5.09
N THR A 7 11.27 36.48 4.18
CA THR A 7 11.21 35.56 3.05
C THR A 7 11.15 34.16 3.68
N GLU A 8 9.95 33.61 3.80
CA GLU A 8 9.74 32.27 4.35
C GLU A 8 10.40 31.29 3.38
N THR A 9 11.66 30.97 3.67
CA THR A 9 12.44 30.05 2.85
C THR A 9 11.94 28.65 3.15
N LEU A 10 11.50 27.96 2.10
CA LEU A 10 11.05 26.58 2.20
C LEU A 10 12.27 25.67 2.26
N HIS A 11 12.19 24.67 3.12
CA HIS A 11 13.20 23.63 3.24
C HIS A 11 12.49 22.28 3.22
N THR A 12 13.18 21.27 2.70
CA THR A 12 12.74 19.88 2.77
C THR A 12 13.50 19.18 3.88
N PHE A 13 12.75 18.59 4.82
CA PHE A 13 13.30 17.78 5.89
C PHE A 13 13.02 16.32 5.63
N LEU A 14 14.06 15.52 5.67
CA LEU A 14 14.07 14.08 5.46
C LEU A 14 14.46 13.39 6.76
N PHE A 15 13.71 12.38 7.16
CA PHE A 15 14.10 11.42 8.19
C PHE A 15 14.33 10.07 7.55
N ALA A 16 15.51 9.51 7.75
CA ALA A 16 15.88 8.16 7.31
C ALA A 16 16.23 7.32 8.53
N ASP A 17 15.61 6.16 8.65
CA ASP A 17 15.62 5.35 9.88
C ASP A 17 15.70 3.84 9.57
N LEU A 18 16.40 3.08 10.41
CA LEU A 18 16.55 1.63 10.25
C LEU A 18 15.25 0.92 10.66
N ALA A 19 14.60 0.26 9.71
CA ALA A 19 13.42 -0.53 9.97
C ALA A 19 13.80 -1.77 10.79
N GLY A 20 13.30 -1.85 12.02
CA GLY A 20 13.50 -3.01 12.88
C GLY A 20 14.74 -2.96 13.77
N TYR A 21 15.34 -1.78 13.99
CA TYR A 21 16.48 -1.61 14.88
C TYR A 21 16.30 -2.26 16.25
N THR A 22 15.11 -2.14 16.88
CA THR A 22 14.83 -2.82 18.14
C THR A 22 14.96 -4.35 18.04
N ALA A 23 14.46 -4.95 16.95
CA ALA A 23 14.55 -6.39 16.74
C ALA A 23 15.99 -6.83 16.47
N LEU A 24 16.76 -6.03 15.74
CA LEU A 24 18.20 -6.19 15.57
C LEU A 24 18.92 -6.19 16.92
N THR A 25 18.66 -5.19 17.77
CA THR A 25 19.26 -5.07 19.11
C THR A 25 18.93 -6.27 19.98
N GLU A 26 17.68 -6.74 19.97
CA GLU A 26 17.28 -7.93 20.73
C GLU A 26 17.97 -9.21 20.24
N ALA A 27 18.17 -9.35 18.92
CA ALA A 27 18.72 -10.56 18.32
C ALA A 27 20.27 -10.62 18.35
N HIS A 28 20.93 -9.49 18.20
CA HIS A 28 22.40 -9.40 18.05
C HIS A 28 23.09 -8.69 19.24
N GLY A 29 22.34 -7.99 20.07
CA GLY A 29 22.87 -7.24 21.22
C GLY A 29 23.17 -5.77 20.90
N ASP A 30 23.38 -5.00 21.97
CA ASP A 30 23.52 -3.53 21.89
C ASP A 30 24.73 -3.06 21.08
N GLN A 31 25.87 -3.77 21.18
CA GLN A 31 27.10 -3.37 20.49
C GLN A 31 26.97 -3.53 18.97
N ASP A 32 26.55 -4.71 18.50
CA ASP A 32 26.37 -4.99 17.08
C ASP A 32 25.33 -4.05 16.44
N ALA A 33 24.26 -3.73 17.18
CA ALA A 33 23.27 -2.75 16.72
C ALA A 33 23.86 -1.34 16.61
N ALA A 34 24.63 -0.90 17.60
CA ALA A 34 25.27 0.42 17.58
C ALA A 34 26.27 0.55 16.42
N ASP A 35 27.09 -0.48 16.18
CA ASP A 35 28.06 -0.51 15.08
C ASP A 35 27.33 -0.40 13.71
N LEU A 36 26.19 -1.09 13.56
CA LEU A 36 25.39 -1.03 12.33
C LEU A 36 24.70 0.32 12.13
N ALA A 37 24.22 0.96 13.20
CA ALA A 37 23.70 2.32 13.13
C ALA A 37 24.77 3.34 12.72
N GLU A 38 26.01 3.17 13.19
CA GLU A 38 27.14 4.01 12.79
C GLU A 38 27.52 3.79 11.32
N GLU A 39 27.53 2.53 10.86
CA GLU A 39 27.73 2.19 9.45
C GLU A 39 26.65 2.82 8.56
N PHE A 40 25.38 2.75 8.97
CA PHE A 40 24.26 3.39 8.28
C PHE A 40 24.46 4.90 8.17
N CYS A 41 24.75 5.55 9.29
CA CYS A 41 24.96 6.99 9.32
C CYS A 41 26.14 7.39 8.43
N SER A 42 27.20 6.59 8.38
CA SER A 42 28.37 6.84 7.54
C SER A 42 28.04 6.69 6.07
N ALA A 43 27.37 5.60 5.67
CA ALA A 43 26.95 5.37 4.29
C ALA A 43 26.00 6.47 3.77
N VAL A 44 25.08 6.95 4.60
CA VAL A 44 24.19 8.06 4.23
C VAL A 44 24.98 9.35 4.05
N ARG A 45 25.93 9.67 4.93
CA ARG A 45 26.75 10.89 4.84
C ARG A 45 27.57 10.97 3.57
N GLU A 46 28.04 9.84 3.04
CA GLU A 46 28.84 9.79 1.81
C GLU A 46 28.07 10.28 0.58
N VAL A 47 26.76 10.06 0.51
CA VAL A 47 25.95 10.42 -0.67
C VAL A 47 25.36 11.83 -0.60
N LEU A 48 25.32 12.47 0.58
CA LEU A 48 24.69 13.79 0.77
C LEU A 48 25.24 14.92 -0.12
N PRO A 49 26.56 15.04 -0.35
CA PRO A 49 27.10 16.15 -1.14
C PRO A 49 26.55 16.21 -2.57
N GLU A 50 26.17 15.07 -3.15
CA GLU A 50 25.62 14.98 -4.51
C GLU A 50 24.24 15.66 -4.63
N TYR A 51 23.52 15.81 -3.52
CA TYR A 51 22.17 16.37 -3.46
C TYR A 51 22.12 17.74 -2.79
N GLY A 52 23.26 18.33 -2.43
CA GLY A 52 23.32 19.55 -1.63
C GLY A 52 22.64 19.38 -0.26
N ALA A 53 22.71 18.18 0.30
CA ALA A 53 22.05 17.82 1.54
C ALA A 53 22.97 17.97 2.75
N GLU A 54 22.38 18.28 3.91
CA GLU A 54 23.09 18.48 5.16
C GLU A 54 22.49 17.58 6.25
N VAL A 55 23.34 16.86 7.01
CA VAL A 55 22.88 16.22 8.25
C VAL A 55 22.68 17.31 9.29
N VAL A 56 21.45 17.46 9.77
CA VAL A 56 21.14 18.33 10.91
C VAL A 56 21.59 17.64 12.20
N LYS A 57 21.16 16.38 12.40
CA LYS A 57 21.56 15.57 13.56
C LYS A 57 21.27 14.09 13.33
N THR A 58 21.94 13.26 14.13
CA THR A 58 21.67 11.82 14.28
C THR A 58 20.85 11.58 15.54
N LEU A 59 19.93 10.62 15.49
CA LEU A 59 18.97 10.25 16.52
C LEU A 59 19.03 8.74 16.74
N GLY A 60 20.16 8.24 17.28
CA GLY A 60 20.40 6.80 17.36
C GLY A 60 20.61 6.20 15.97
N ASP A 61 19.65 5.41 15.53
CA ASP A 61 19.58 4.73 14.23
C ASP A 61 18.97 5.58 13.09
N ALA A 62 18.50 6.79 13.41
CA ALA A 62 17.91 7.70 12.43
C ALA A 62 18.79 8.92 12.14
N LEU A 63 18.68 9.47 10.93
CA LEU A 63 19.24 10.76 10.55
C LEU A 63 18.13 11.76 10.23
N MET A 64 18.30 12.99 10.72
CA MET A 64 17.55 14.15 10.26
C MET A 64 18.41 14.91 9.25
N ILE A 65 17.92 15.02 8.02
CA ILE A 65 18.61 15.62 6.89
C ILE A 65 17.80 16.80 6.36
N ARG A 66 18.49 17.86 5.95
CA ARG A 66 17.91 19.05 5.32
C ARG A 66 18.39 19.12 3.87
N VAL A 67 17.46 19.43 2.97
CA VAL A 67 17.74 19.70 1.56
C VAL A 67 16.89 20.89 1.13
N ASP A 68 17.48 21.85 0.43
CA ASP A 68 16.74 23.03 -0.06
C ASP A 68 15.84 22.68 -1.25
N ASP A 69 16.32 21.84 -2.16
CA ASP A 69 15.54 21.36 -3.32
C ASP A 69 14.74 20.10 -2.97
N ALA A 70 13.41 20.18 -3.08
CA ALA A 70 12.52 19.06 -2.78
C ALA A 70 12.71 17.88 -3.74
N GLY A 71 13.01 18.15 -5.01
CA GLY A 71 13.27 17.09 -6.00
C GLY A 71 14.53 16.29 -5.66
N ALA A 72 15.61 16.97 -5.29
CA ALA A 72 16.86 16.36 -4.82
C ALA A 72 16.64 15.59 -3.52
N ALA A 73 15.81 16.10 -2.60
CA ALA A 73 15.45 15.39 -1.37
C ALA A 73 14.74 14.06 -1.65
N VAL A 74 13.81 14.06 -2.62
CA VAL A 74 13.10 12.83 -3.03
C VAL A 74 14.08 11.83 -3.66
N SER A 75 14.93 12.28 -4.60
CA SER A 75 15.95 11.41 -5.21
C SER A 75 16.92 10.84 -4.17
N LEU A 76 17.35 11.64 -3.20
CA LEU A 76 18.19 11.19 -2.08
C LEU A 76 17.45 10.15 -1.23
N GLY A 77 16.18 10.39 -0.91
CA GLY A 77 15.36 9.44 -0.15
C GLY A 77 15.23 8.08 -0.85
N ILE A 78 15.00 8.09 -2.16
CA ILE A 78 14.94 6.86 -2.98
C ILE A 78 16.28 6.14 -2.95
N ARG A 79 17.39 6.84 -3.16
CA ARG A 79 18.72 6.25 -3.11
C ARG A 79 19.04 5.63 -1.75
N ILE A 80 18.72 6.32 -0.65
CA ILE A 80 18.91 5.79 0.70
C ILE A 80 18.09 4.50 0.90
N ALA A 81 16.82 4.50 0.52
CA ALA A 81 15.95 3.34 0.70
C ALA A 81 16.38 2.14 -0.18
N ASN A 82 16.80 2.39 -1.42
CA ASN A 82 17.06 1.34 -2.41
C ASN A 82 18.52 0.88 -2.46
N GLU A 83 19.50 1.78 -2.37
CA GLU A 83 20.91 1.40 -2.49
C GLU A 83 21.55 1.09 -1.13
N ILE A 84 21.20 1.86 -0.09
CA ILE A 84 21.76 1.65 1.26
C ILE A 84 20.91 0.61 1.99
N GLY A 85 19.58 0.77 1.97
CA GLY A 85 18.64 -0.11 2.67
C GLY A 85 18.48 -1.52 2.09
N GLN A 86 19.05 -1.82 0.91
CA GLN A 86 19.02 -3.16 0.32
C GLN A 86 20.40 -3.84 0.32
N ARG A 87 21.39 -3.31 1.05
CA ARG A 87 22.68 -3.99 1.20
C ARG A 87 22.47 -5.30 1.98
N HIS A 88 23.25 -6.31 1.63
CA HIS A 88 23.24 -7.58 2.36
C HIS A 88 23.63 -7.35 3.84
N ASN A 89 22.90 -7.99 4.76
CA ASN A 89 23.05 -7.84 6.21
C ASN A 89 22.81 -6.40 6.69
N PHE A 90 21.97 -5.66 5.98
CA PHE A 90 21.53 -4.34 6.37
C PHE A 90 20.02 -4.35 6.68
N PRO A 91 19.53 -3.64 7.70
CA PRO A 91 18.10 -3.48 7.90
C PRO A 91 17.53 -2.64 6.75
N GLY A 92 16.30 -2.94 6.35
CA GLY A 92 15.61 -2.05 5.41
C GLY A 92 15.52 -0.63 5.97
N VAL A 93 15.61 0.39 5.13
CA VAL A 93 15.54 1.79 5.57
C VAL A 93 14.17 2.35 5.24
N ARG A 94 13.53 3.02 6.20
CA ARG A 94 12.28 3.76 5.96
C ARG A 94 12.58 5.25 5.90
N VAL A 95 11.92 5.94 4.98
CA VAL A 95 12.20 7.34 4.70
C VAL A 95 10.92 8.14 4.70
N GLY A 96 10.92 9.29 5.38
CA GLY A 96 9.80 10.22 5.40
C GLY A 96 10.24 11.66 5.25
N MET A 97 9.49 12.45 4.49
CA MET A 97 9.83 13.86 4.27
C MET A 97 8.64 14.82 4.20
N ASP A 98 8.90 16.05 4.57
CA ASP A 98 7.98 17.18 4.45
C ASP A 98 8.72 18.44 4.00
N THR A 99 8.02 19.32 3.28
CA THR A 99 8.55 20.57 2.73
C THR A 99 7.75 21.74 3.28
N GLY A 100 8.46 22.73 3.80
CA GLY A 100 7.83 23.86 4.47
C GLY A 100 8.82 24.76 5.19
N CYS A 101 8.28 25.76 5.89
CA CYS A 101 9.06 26.70 6.67
C CYS A 101 9.57 26.03 7.95
N ALA A 102 10.78 26.41 8.38
CA ALA A 102 11.32 26.04 9.67
C ALA A 102 12.31 27.10 10.15
N VAL A 103 12.61 27.09 11.44
CA VAL A 103 13.53 28.03 12.07
C VAL A 103 14.81 27.28 12.45
N GLY A 104 15.93 27.70 11.87
CA GLY A 104 17.27 27.26 12.26
C GLY A 104 17.73 27.99 13.53
N ARG A 105 18.23 27.25 14.53
CA ARG A 105 18.82 27.81 15.76
C ARG A 105 19.89 26.86 16.29
N ASP A 106 21.07 27.39 16.59
CA ASP A 106 22.18 26.66 17.20
C ASP A 106 22.56 25.36 16.47
N GLY A 107 22.47 25.37 15.14
CA GLY A 107 22.76 24.19 14.29
C GLY A 107 21.63 23.17 14.19
N ASP A 108 20.48 23.42 14.83
CA ASP A 108 19.29 22.57 14.77
C ASP A 108 18.12 23.29 14.07
N TRP A 109 17.06 22.55 13.73
CA TRP A 109 15.89 23.07 13.03
C TRP A 109 14.59 22.72 13.74
N PHE A 110 13.71 23.71 13.85
CA PHE A 110 12.46 23.61 14.57
C PHE A 110 11.29 24.10 13.72
N GLY A 111 10.19 23.34 13.71
CA GLY A 111 8.98 23.74 12.99
C GLY A 111 7.97 22.61 12.88
N ALA A 112 6.75 22.96 12.44
CA ALA A 112 5.72 21.98 12.13
C ALA A 112 6.20 20.99 11.05
N THR A 113 6.90 21.50 10.02
CA THR A 113 7.47 20.73 8.91
C THR A 113 8.39 19.60 9.39
N VAL A 114 9.32 19.90 10.31
CA VAL A 114 10.24 18.90 10.89
C VAL A 114 9.46 17.81 11.62
N ASN A 115 8.46 18.20 12.41
CA ASN A 115 7.64 17.25 13.17
C ASN A 115 6.80 16.36 12.24
N VAL A 116 6.25 16.92 11.16
CA VAL A 116 5.48 16.18 10.17
C VAL A 116 6.36 15.18 9.43
N ALA A 117 7.55 15.59 8.95
CA ALA A 117 8.50 14.70 8.29
C ALA A 117 8.84 13.47 9.14
N ALA A 118 9.13 13.67 10.44
CA ALA A 118 9.40 12.58 11.38
C ALA A 118 8.21 11.63 11.54
N ARG A 119 6.97 12.14 11.49
CA ARG A 119 5.75 11.31 11.60
C ARG A 119 5.49 10.52 10.32
N ILE A 120 5.73 11.13 9.17
CA ILE A 120 5.64 10.46 7.86
C ILE A 120 6.66 9.31 7.81
N SER A 121 7.90 9.53 8.27
CA SER A 121 8.92 8.48 8.34
C SER A 121 8.48 7.32 9.24
N GLY A 122 7.92 7.62 10.40
CA GLY A 122 7.42 6.57 11.31
C GLY A 122 6.26 5.74 10.76
N ALA A 123 5.54 6.25 9.75
CA ALA A 123 4.46 5.54 9.06
C ALA A 123 4.92 4.76 7.82
N ALA A 124 6.14 5.02 7.33
CA ALA A 124 6.70 4.33 6.18
C ALA A 124 7.10 2.89 6.52
N ARG A 125 6.89 1.99 5.56
CA ARG A 125 7.39 0.61 5.61
C ARG A 125 8.90 0.57 5.30
N ALA A 126 9.55 -0.56 5.58
CA ALA A 126 10.94 -0.78 5.19
C ALA A 126 11.08 -0.68 3.66
N GLY A 127 12.07 0.07 3.18
CA GLY A 127 12.27 0.36 1.76
C GLY A 127 11.29 1.39 1.17
N GLU A 128 10.36 1.93 1.97
CA GLU A 128 9.37 2.90 1.50
C GLU A 128 9.84 4.33 1.74
N VAL A 129 9.64 5.17 0.72
CA VAL A 129 9.87 6.61 0.76
C VAL A 129 8.52 7.33 0.73
N LEU A 130 8.10 7.84 1.88
CA LEU A 130 6.85 8.59 2.00
C LEU A 130 7.10 10.10 2.06
N LEU A 131 6.20 10.87 1.45
CA LEU A 131 6.29 12.32 1.40
C LEU A 131 4.92 12.98 1.49
N SER A 132 4.91 14.18 2.05
CA SER A 132 3.71 15.01 2.13
C SER A 132 3.28 15.55 0.76
N GLY A 133 2.02 15.95 0.64
CA GLY A 133 1.55 16.67 -0.54
C GLY A 133 2.33 17.96 -0.83
N ALA A 134 2.81 18.66 0.21
CA ALA A 134 3.65 19.85 0.04
C ALA A 134 4.98 19.50 -0.63
N THR A 135 5.61 18.38 -0.24
CA THR A 135 6.85 17.91 -0.88
C THR A 135 6.61 17.46 -2.31
N ARG A 136 5.51 16.75 -2.56
CA ARG A 136 5.12 16.35 -3.92
C ARG A 136 4.98 17.56 -4.83
N GLU A 137 4.32 18.60 -4.35
CA GLU A 137 4.09 19.83 -5.11
C GLU A 137 5.41 20.59 -5.34
N ALA A 138 6.23 20.72 -4.30
CA ALA A 138 7.53 21.39 -4.38
C ALA A 138 8.54 20.67 -5.28
N ALA A 139 8.48 19.33 -5.37
CA ALA A 139 9.34 18.55 -6.25
C ALA A 139 9.05 18.76 -7.75
N GLY A 140 7.88 19.31 -8.08
CA GLY A 140 7.46 19.58 -9.46
C GLY A 140 7.27 18.33 -10.31
N ASP A 141 7.15 18.53 -11.63
CA ASP A 141 7.04 17.43 -12.58
C ASP A 141 8.43 16.85 -12.87
N ARG A 142 8.61 15.57 -12.58
CA ARG A 142 9.86 14.82 -12.74
C ARG A 142 9.62 13.60 -13.61
N THR A 143 10.51 13.36 -14.56
CA THR A 143 10.41 12.18 -15.46
C THR A 143 11.17 10.97 -14.94
N ASP A 144 11.98 11.15 -13.91
CA ASP A 144 12.82 10.13 -13.27
C ASP A 144 12.20 9.57 -11.98
N ILE A 145 11.09 10.15 -11.51
CA ILE A 145 10.41 9.78 -10.27
C ILE A 145 8.93 9.52 -10.55
N GLN A 146 8.41 8.42 -10.01
CA GLN A 146 6.97 8.15 -9.98
C GLN A 146 6.43 8.39 -8.57
N PHE A 147 5.30 9.11 -8.50
CA PHE A 147 4.59 9.39 -7.26
C PHE A 147 3.28 8.61 -7.23
N HIS A 148 3.10 7.77 -6.21
CA HIS A 148 1.91 6.98 -5.99
C HIS A 148 1.13 7.55 -4.81
N GLU A 149 -0.10 8.00 -5.03
CA GLU A 149 -0.92 8.52 -3.94
C GLU A 149 -1.29 7.40 -2.95
N ARG A 150 -1.03 7.65 -1.66
CA ARG A 150 -1.38 6.76 -0.52
C ARG A 150 -2.61 7.28 0.24
N GLY A 151 -3.27 8.30 -0.29
CA GLY A 151 -4.45 8.93 0.26
C GLY A 151 -4.15 9.89 1.41
N ARG A 152 -5.19 10.26 2.16
CA ARG A 152 -5.09 11.19 3.29
C ARG A 152 -4.90 10.44 4.61
N GLN A 153 -3.87 10.79 5.36
CA GLN A 153 -3.55 10.17 6.65
C GLN A 153 -3.55 11.18 7.79
N THR A 154 -3.99 10.75 8.97
CA THR A 154 -3.98 11.57 10.19
C THR A 154 -2.79 11.18 11.04
N PHE A 155 -1.99 12.16 11.46
CA PHE A 155 -0.84 11.95 12.34
C PHE A 155 -1.11 12.56 13.71
N LYS A 156 -0.50 11.96 14.74
CA LYS A 156 -0.59 12.48 16.11
C LYS A 156 -0.15 13.94 16.17
N ASN A 157 -1.01 14.79 16.73
CA ASN A 157 -0.80 16.23 16.91
C ASN A 157 -0.69 17.04 15.60
N VAL A 158 -1.19 16.51 14.48
CA VAL A 158 -1.36 17.24 13.22
C VAL A 158 -2.84 17.55 13.06
N ALA A 159 -3.19 18.83 12.92
CA ALA A 159 -4.58 19.29 13.03
C ALA A 159 -5.51 18.79 11.92
N ALA A 160 -4.97 18.57 10.71
CA ALA A 160 -5.73 18.11 9.56
C ALA A 160 -5.05 16.89 8.92
N PRO A 161 -5.82 15.95 8.32
CA PRO A 161 -5.24 14.86 7.56
C PRO A 161 -4.39 15.39 6.40
N LEU A 162 -3.22 14.80 6.18
CA LEU A 162 -2.30 15.17 5.11
C LEU A 162 -2.41 14.19 3.96
N SER A 163 -2.37 14.68 2.72
CA SER A 163 -2.17 13.80 1.55
C SER A 163 -0.75 13.24 1.59
N ILE A 164 -0.62 11.93 1.47
CA ILE A 164 0.64 11.20 1.49
C ILE A 164 0.86 10.54 0.13
N TYR A 165 2.11 10.56 -0.31
CA TYR A 165 2.56 9.92 -1.54
C TYR A 165 3.74 9.01 -1.23
N ALA A 166 3.84 7.90 -1.96
CA ALA A 166 5.06 7.11 -2.03
C ALA A 166 5.84 7.52 -3.29
N ALA A 167 7.15 7.68 -3.18
CA ALA A 167 8.03 7.93 -4.33
C ALA A 167 8.85 6.69 -4.68
N THR A 168 8.97 6.43 -5.97
CA THR A 168 9.83 5.38 -6.54
C THR A 168 10.57 5.94 -7.76
N GLU A 169 11.72 5.37 -8.10
CA GLU A 169 12.38 5.69 -9.37
C GLU A 169 11.52 5.29 -10.57
N HIS A 170 11.66 6.01 -11.69
CA HIS A 170 10.97 5.71 -12.94
C HIS A 170 11.65 4.53 -13.64
N GLY A 171 11.24 3.32 -13.29
CA GLY A 171 11.75 2.06 -13.79
C GLY A 171 11.08 0.94 -13.00
N GLU A 172 10.95 -0.25 -13.58
CA GLU A 172 10.35 -1.41 -12.93
C GLU A 172 11.01 -1.62 -11.56
N GLN A 173 10.27 -1.41 -10.47
CA GLN A 173 10.62 -2.01 -9.18
C GLN A 173 10.64 -3.51 -9.45
N THR A 174 11.82 -4.12 -9.52
CA THR A 174 11.92 -5.56 -9.41
C THR A 174 11.40 -5.89 -8.01
N ASP A 175 10.26 -6.55 -7.95
CA ASP A 175 9.53 -6.96 -6.73
C ASP A 175 10.34 -7.94 -5.85
N GLU A 176 11.62 -8.13 -6.13
CA GLU A 176 12.53 -9.06 -5.46
C GLU A 176 13.71 -8.30 -4.84
N GLY A 177 13.40 -7.47 -3.83
CA GLY A 177 14.39 -7.14 -2.81
C GLY A 177 14.84 -8.42 -2.09
N PHE A 178 16.02 -8.39 -1.47
CA PHE A 178 16.49 -9.53 -0.67
C PHE A 178 15.45 -9.93 0.40
N PRO A 179 15.20 -11.24 0.62
CA PRO A 179 14.30 -11.69 1.67
C PRO A 179 14.73 -11.14 3.04
N ILE A 180 13.74 -10.79 3.85
CA ILE A 180 13.95 -10.19 5.17
C ILE A 180 13.99 -11.27 6.23
N ASP A 181 15.04 -11.29 7.05
CA ASP A 181 15.15 -12.15 8.23
C ASP A 181 14.00 -11.83 9.21
N PRO A 182 13.14 -12.80 9.56
CA PRO A 182 11.96 -12.54 10.39
C PRO A 182 12.32 -12.23 11.85
N VAL A 183 13.52 -12.55 12.30
CA VAL A 183 14.02 -12.33 13.66
C VAL A 183 14.56 -10.90 13.79
N CYS A 184 15.56 -10.55 12.98
CA CYS A 184 16.30 -9.29 13.13
C CYS A 184 15.97 -8.22 12.08
N ARG A 185 15.13 -8.54 11.08
CA ARG A 185 14.72 -7.64 9.98
C ARG A 185 15.81 -7.23 8.99
N MET A 186 16.95 -7.92 8.99
CA MET A 186 18.00 -7.72 7.98
C MET A 186 17.54 -8.22 6.60
N ALA A 187 17.92 -7.48 5.55
CA ALA A 187 17.86 -7.95 4.17
C ALA A 187 18.98 -8.96 3.92
N VAL A 188 18.62 -10.17 3.46
CA VAL A 188 19.54 -11.30 3.32
C VAL A 188 19.61 -11.76 1.87
N ASP A 189 20.79 -11.66 1.27
CA ASP A 189 21.07 -12.29 -0.03
C ASP A 189 20.95 -13.82 0.12
N PRO A 190 20.02 -14.49 -0.58
CA PRO A 190 19.80 -15.93 -0.46
C PRO A 190 21.06 -16.76 -0.72
N ASP A 191 21.95 -16.28 -1.60
CA ASP A 191 23.20 -16.97 -1.94
C ASP A 191 24.27 -16.81 -0.85
N ARG A 192 24.10 -15.84 0.05
CA ARG A 192 25.01 -15.53 1.18
C ARG A 192 24.37 -15.78 2.54
N SER A 193 23.19 -16.41 2.60
CA SER A 193 22.47 -16.61 3.85
C SER A 193 23.23 -17.53 4.81
N ALA A 194 23.10 -17.29 6.11
CA ALA A 194 23.70 -18.15 7.12
C ALA A 194 22.92 -19.46 7.29
N GLY A 195 21.67 -19.49 6.87
CA GLY A 195 20.81 -20.67 6.86
C GLY A 195 19.39 -20.34 6.37
N ASN A 196 18.67 -21.39 6.00
CA ASN A 196 17.27 -21.33 5.59
C ASN A 196 16.45 -22.34 6.41
N LEU A 197 15.22 -22.01 6.81
CA LEU A 197 14.29 -22.92 7.50
C LEU A 197 12.92 -22.86 6.84
N ARG A 198 12.20 -23.98 6.84
CA ARG A 198 10.80 -24.03 6.42
C ARG A 198 9.87 -24.10 7.62
N HIS A 199 8.84 -23.27 7.63
CA HIS A 199 7.76 -23.30 8.60
C HIS A 199 6.43 -23.06 7.88
N GLU A 200 5.42 -23.89 8.15
CA GLU A 200 4.09 -23.83 7.50
C GLU A 200 4.13 -23.78 5.95
N GLY A 201 5.13 -24.41 5.35
CA GLY A 201 5.30 -24.44 3.89
C GLY A 201 5.95 -23.19 3.28
N VAL A 202 6.27 -22.18 4.09
CA VAL A 202 7.03 -20.99 3.70
C VAL A 202 8.51 -21.19 4.06
N GLU A 203 9.40 -20.79 3.16
CA GLU A 203 10.85 -20.82 3.37
C GLU A 203 11.33 -19.45 3.86
N TYR A 204 12.06 -19.45 4.97
CA TYR A 204 12.62 -18.26 5.62
C TYR A 204 14.14 -18.29 5.51
N THR A 205 14.73 -17.12 5.23
CA THR A 205 16.17 -16.91 5.05
C THR A 205 16.71 -16.12 6.24
N PHE A 206 17.89 -16.47 6.76
CA PHE A 206 18.43 -15.87 7.98
C PHE A 206 19.82 -15.27 7.79
N CYS A 207 20.08 -14.13 8.44
CA CYS A 207 21.35 -13.42 8.38
C CYS A 207 22.45 -14.11 9.20
N SER A 208 22.07 -14.87 10.23
CA SER A 208 23.00 -15.48 11.18
C SER A 208 22.48 -16.78 11.76
N LEU A 209 23.39 -17.65 12.22
CA LEU A 209 23.03 -18.87 12.95
C LEU A 209 22.32 -18.56 14.29
N ALA A 210 22.53 -17.36 14.85
CA ALA A 210 21.80 -16.91 16.03
C ALA A 210 20.30 -16.72 15.71
N CYS A 211 19.98 -16.07 14.58
CA CYS A 211 18.61 -15.90 14.11
C CYS A 211 17.97 -17.25 13.73
N VAL A 212 18.71 -18.16 13.07
CA VAL A 212 18.25 -19.54 12.80
C VAL A 212 17.87 -20.24 14.11
N LYS A 213 18.73 -20.16 15.13
CA LYS A 213 18.48 -20.79 16.43
C LYS A 213 17.26 -20.17 17.12
N ALA A 214 17.17 -18.85 17.18
CA ALA A 214 16.05 -18.13 17.79
C ALA A 214 14.71 -18.51 17.12
N PHE A 215 14.65 -18.47 15.79
CA PHE A 215 13.46 -18.85 15.03
C PHE A 215 13.09 -20.31 15.26
N SER A 216 14.06 -21.24 15.24
CA SER A 216 13.78 -22.67 15.44
C SER A 216 13.19 -23.02 16.81
N GLN A 217 13.40 -22.17 17.82
CA GLN A 217 12.91 -22.37 19.18
C GLN A 217 11.47 -21.90 19.35
N THR A 218 11.11 -20.79 18.72
CA THR A 218 9.78 -20.17 18.86
C THR A 218 9.32 -19.51 17.54
N PRO A 219 9.05 -20.29 16.48
CA PRO A 219 8.69 -19.73 15.17
C PRO A 219 7.47 -18.80 15.24
N GLU A 220 6.48 -19.13 16.07
CA GLU A 220 5.21 -18.39 16.15
C GLU A 220 5.41 -16.95 16.66
N ALA A 221 6.51 -16.66 17.37
CA ALA A 221 6.81 -15.31 17.85
C ALA A 221 7.25 -14.36 16.72
N TYR A 222 7.84 -14.91 15.65
CA TYR A 222 8.40 -14.15 14.53
C TYR A 222 7.50 -14.19 13.30
N VAL A 223 6.76 -15.27 13.14
CA VAL A 223 5.67 -15.38 12.17
C VAL A 223 4.48 -14.57 12.69
N LYS A 224 4.60 -13.24 12.65
CA LYS A 224 3.41 -12.39 12.61
C LYS A 224 2.70 -12.73 11.31
N SER A 225 1.39 -12.99 11.38
CA SER A 225 0.50 -13.03 10.22
C SER A 225 0.63 -11.68 9.51
N GLY A 226 1.59 -11.57 8.59
CA GLY A 226 1.97 -10.30 7.98
C GLY A 226 0.78 -9.73 7.22
N PRO A 227 0.66 -8.39 7.13
CA PRO A 227 -0.30 -7.78 6.23
C PRO A 227 -0.20 -8.41 4.83
N ASP A 228 0.98 -8.78 4.33
CA ASP A 228 1.13 -9.39 3.00
C ASP A 228 0.41 -10.74 2.80
N GLN A 229 0.33 -11.61 3.82
CA GLN A 229 -0.42 -12.88 3.68
C GLN A 229 -1.93 -12.63 3.77
N ASN A 230 -2.37 -11.79 4.72
CA ASN A 230 -3.78 -11.44 4.89
C ASN A 230 -4.32 -10.59 3.73
N GLU A 231 -3.51 -9.69 3.18
CA GLU A 231 -3.75 -8.86 2.00
C GLU A 231 -3.74 -9.73 0.74
N SER A 232 -2.78 -10.65 0.56
CA SER A 232 -2.79 -11.59 -0.57
C SER A 232 -4.03 -12.50 -0.57
N GLU A 233 -4.42 -12.99 0.60
CA GLU A 233 -5.62 -13.82 0.76
C GLU A 233 -6.93 -13.00 0.65
N ALA A 234 -6.94 -11.75 1.13
CA ALA A 234 -8.05 -10.80 0.95
C ALA A 234 -8.20 -10.35 -0.52
N ARG A 235 -7.07 -10.13 -1.20
CA ARG A 235 -6.96 -9.79 -2.62
C ARG A 235 -7.42 -10.96 -3.47
N GLY A 236 -6.99 -12.18 -3.13
CA GLY A 236 -7.51 -13.41 -3.73
C GLY A 236 -9.02 -13.56 -3.56
N GLY A 237 -9.55 -13.25 -2.37
CA GLY A 237 -10.99 -13.25 -2.10
C GLY A 237 -11.77 -12.23 -2.93
N SER A 238 -11.29 -10.99 -3.00
CA SER A 238 -11.95 -9.92 -3.77
C SER A 238 -11.82 -10.11 -5.28
N ASP A 239 -10.69 -10.62 -5.77
CA ASP A 239 -10.49 -10.98 -7.17
C ASP A 239 -11.43 -12.12 -7.58
N LEU A 240 -11.63 -13.11 -6.70
CA LEU A 240 -12.57 -14.20 -6.93
C LEU A 240 -14.02 -13.69 -7.01
N VAL A 241 -14.43 -12.80 -6.10
CA VAL A 241 -15.77 -12.19 -6.13
C VAL A 241 -15.96 -11.40 -7.43
N ALA A 242 -14.96 -10.62 -7.86
CA ALA A 242 -14.99 -9.86 -9.11
C ALA A 242 -15.13 -10.78 -10.33
N LEU A 243 -14.36 -11.87 -10.39
CA LEU A 243 -14.40 -12.84 -11.49
C LEU A 243 -15.73 -13.58 -11.55
N VAL A 244 -16.24 -14.06 -10.40
CA VAL A 244 -17.51 -14.80 -10.32
C VAL A 244 -18.68 -13.89 -10.70
N GLN A 245 -18.78 -12.70 -10.09
CA GLN A 245 -19.82 -11.74 -10.45
C GLN A 245 -19.71 -11.34 -11.93
N GLY A 246 -18.50 -11.02 -12.38
CA GLY A 246 -18.24 -10.58 -13.73
C GLY A 246 -18.64 -11.62 -14.78
N ALA A 247 -18.25 -12.87 -14.59
CA ALA A 247 -18.59 -13.97 -15.48
C ALA A 247 -20.11 -14.23 -15.51
N SER A 248 -20.77 -14.21 -14.35
CA SER A 248 -22.23 -14.35 -14.26
C SER A 248 -22.96 -13.24 -15.00
N TYR A 249 -22.55 -11.99 -14.82
CA TYR A 249 -23.17 -10.84 -15.49
C TYR A 249 -22.95 -10.88 -17.00
N VAL A 250 -21.77 -11.28 -17.47
CA VAL A 250 -21.53 -11.51 -18.90
C VAL A 250 -22.46 -12.60 -19.42
N GLY A 251 -22.59 -13.72 -18.70
CA GLY A 251 -23.51 -14.81 -19.04
C GLY A 251 -24.97 -14.35 -19.17
N PHE A 252 -25.49 -13.64 -18.17
CA PHE A 252 -26.85 -13.10 -18.20
C PHE A 252 -27.04 -12.02 -19.27
N GLY A 253 -26.04 -11.18 -19.48
CA GLY A 253 -26.04 -10.18 -20.55
C GLY A 253 -26.08 -10.82 -21.95
N LEU A 254 -25.30 -11.87 -22.18
CA LEU A 254 -25.34 -12.65 -23.43
C LEU A 254 -26.66 -13.41 -23.58
N TRP A 255 -27.18 -14.03 -22.51
CA TRP A 255 -28.45 -14.74 -22.56
C TRP A 255 -29.59 -13.78 -22.91
N SER A 256 -29.73 -12.67 -22.18
CA SER A 256 -30.78 -11.69 -22.39
C SER A 256 -30.75 -11.06 -23.78
N THR A 257 -29.57 -10.97 -24.43
CA THR A 257 -29.42 -10.41 -25.78
C THR A 257 -29.56 -11.44 -26.90
N LEU A 258 -28.95 -12.62 -26.79
CA LEU A 258 -28.88 -13.65 -27.83
C LEU A 258 -30.04 -14.64 -27.78
N ALA A 259 -30.53 -14.99 -26.58
CA ALA A 259 -31.58 -15.99 -26.36
C ALA A 259 -32.88 -15.36 -25.84
N ARG A 260 -33.28 -14.21 -26.39
CA ARG A 260 -34.40 -13.36 -25.91
C ARG A 260 -35.72 -14.09 -25.71
N ARG A 261 -36.06 -15.04 -26.60
CA ARG A 261 -37.32 -15.81 -26.51
C ARG A 261 -37.32 -16.79 -25.34
N HIS A 262 -36.14 -17.26 -24.94
CA HIS A 262 -35.99 -18.16 -23.80
C HIS A 262 -35.97 -17.35 -22.50
N TYR A 263 -35.18 -16.28 -22.45
CA TYR A 263 -35.09 -15.37 -21.29
C TYR A 263 -36.47 -14.82 -20.89
N ARG A 264 -37.24 -14.31 -21.87
CA ARG A 264 -38.60 -13.78 -21.61
C ARG A 264 -39.57 -14.82 -21.06
N ARG A 265 -39.51 -16.07 -21.54
CA ARG A 265 -40.38 -17.15 -21.05
C ARG A 265 -40.11 -17.51 -19.59
N ILE A 266 -38.86 -17.35 -19.15
CA ILE A 266 -38.44 -17.70 -17.80
C ILE A 266 -38.78 -16.60 -16.80
N HIS A 267 -38.61 -15.33 -17.18
CA HIS A 267 -38.88 -14.17 -16.31
C HIS A 267 -40.25 -13.53 -16.53
N ASP A 268 -41.10 -14.12 -17.38
CA ASP A 268 -42.45 -13.63 -17.72
C ASP A 268 -42.50 -12.13 -18.09
N LEU A 269 -41.50 -11.67 -18.87
CA LEU A 269 -41.31 -10.26 -19.19
C LEU A 269 -42.12 -9.81 -20.42
N PRO A 270 -42.63 -8.55 -20.43
CA PRO A 270 -43.33 -7.98 -21.57
C PRO A 270 -42.45 -7.90 -22.83
N ALA A 271 -43.09 -7.81 -24.00
CA ALA A 271 -42.43 -7.97 -25.30
C ALA A 271 -41.51 -6.80 -25.73
N ASP A 272 -41.31 -5.77 -24.90
CA ASP A 272 -40.48 -4.63 -25.24
C ASP A 272 -39.00 -5.02 -25.31
N GLY A 273 -38.49 -5.09 -26.54
CA GLY A 273 -37.12 -5.48 -26.82
C GLY A 273 -36.08 -4.42 -26.43
N TRP A 274 -36.47 -3.15 -26.25
CA TRP A 274 -35.52 -2.10 -25.88
C TRP A 274 -34.97 -2.35 -24.48
N ILE A 275 -35.87 -2.51 -23.50
CA ILE A 275 -35.50 -2.63 -22.08
C ILE A 275 -34.57 -3.83 -21.89
N LEU A 276 -34.86 -4.94 -22.56
CA LEU A 276 -34.05 -6.15 -22.49
C LEU A 276 -32.64 -5.96 -23.07
N ASN A 277 -32.49 -5.20 -24.16
CA ASN A 277 -31.19 -4.91 -24.75
C ASN A 277 -30.38 -3.92 -23.89
N ALA A 278 -31.04 -2.91 -23.33
CA ALA A 278 -30.40 -1.97 -22.42
C ALA A 278 -29.89 -2.68 -21.17
N HIS A 279 -30.73 -3.54 -20.57
CA HIS A 279 -30.35 -4.36 -19.41
C HIS A 279 -29.19 -5.31 -19.75
N GLY A 280 -29.31 -6.09 -20.83
CA GLY A 280 -28.26 -7.02 -21.23
C GLY A 280 -26.94 -6.33 -21.61
N GLY A 281 -27.01 -5.18 -22.29
CA GLY A 281 -25.85 -4.36 -22.61
C GLY A 281 -25.14 -3.82 -21.37
N TRP A 282 -25.90 -3.34 -20.38
CA TRP A 282 -25.33 -2.87 -19.12
C TRP A 282 -24.64 -4.00 -18.33
N LEU A 283 -25.27 -5.18 -18.24
CA LEU A 283 -24.67 -6.36 -17.59
C LEU A 283 -23.37 -6.79 -18.28
N LEU A 284 -23.31 -6.74 -19.62
CA LEU A 284 -22.09 -7.05 -20.37
C LEU A 284 -20.95 -6.08 -20.04
N VAL A 285 -21.24 -4.77 -19.96
CA VAL A 285 -20.23 -3.76 -19.66
C VAL A 285 -19.71 -3.91 -18.23
N VAL A 286 -20.60 -3.97 -17.25
CA VAL A 286 -20.23 -4.13 -15.84
C VAL A 286 -19.51 -5.47 -15.65
N GLY A 287 -20.07 -6.55 -16.19
CA GLY A 287 -19.50 -7.88 -16.07
C GLY A 287 -18.10 -7.99 -16.68
N SER A 288 -17.91 -7.48 -17.90
CA SER A 288 -16.58 -7.49 -18.55
C SER A 288 -15.57 -6.62 -17.79
N THR A 289 -16.01 -5.49 -17.23
CA THR A 289 -15.15 -4.62 -16.40
C THR A 289 -14.70 -5.34 -15.14
N LEU A 290 -15.60 -6.05 -14.46
CA LEU A 290 -15.28 -6.82 -13.26
C LEU A 290 -14.37 -8.02 -13.57
N VAL A 291 -14.60 -8.74 -14.68
CA VAL A 291 -13.69 -9.81 -15.13
C VAL A 291 -12.30 -9.27 -15.40
N LEU A 292 -12.18 -8.15 -16.14
CA LEU A 292 -10.89 -7.53 -16.43
C LEU A 292 -10.21 -7.02 -15.15
N ALA A 293 -10.96 -6.46 -14.22
CA ALA A 293 -10.43 -5.99 -12.95
C ALA A 293 -9.92 -7.14 -12.07
N GLY A 294 -10.67 -8.24 -11.94
CA GLY A 294 -10.25 -9.43 -11.21
C GLY A 294 -9.06 -10.13 -11.88
N ALA A 295 -9.07 -10.28 -13.21
CA ALA A 295 -7.97 -10.88 -13.96
C ALA A 295 -6.66 -10.07 -13.85
N ARG A 296 -6.77 -8.74 -13.75
CA ARG A 296 -5.62 -7.83 -13.55
C ARG A 296 -5.27 -7.60 -12.08
N ARG A 297 -5.90 -8.32 -11.15
CA ARG A 297 -5.71 -8.16 -9.69
C ARG A 297 -5.90 -6.72 -9.21
N ARG A 298 -6.87 -6.03 -9.79
CA ARG A 298 -7.26 -4.63 -9.48
C ARG A 298 -8.61 -4.54 -8.77
N SER A 299 -9.17 -5.67 -8.31
CA SER A 299 -10.45 -5.67 -7.58
C SER A 299 -10.39 -4.87 -6.27
N GLU A 300 -9.18 -4.60 -5.77
CA GLU A 300 -8.95 -3.75 -4.62
C GLU A 300 -9.05 -2.25 -4.91
N GLN A 301 -9.25 -1.79 -6.13
CA GLN A 301 -9.53 -0.36 -6.31
C GLN A 301 -10.92 -0.03 -5.76
N SER A 302 -11.04 1.06 -4.98
CA SER A 302 -12.32 1.48 -4.37
C SER A 302 -13.45 1.58 -5.38
N ASP A 303 -13.12 2.01 -6.59
CA ASP A 303 -14.05 2.23 -7.69
C ASP A 303 -14.58 0.90 -8.23
N VAL A 304 -13.75 -0.15 -8.25
CA VAL A 304 -14.15 -1.49 -8.69
C VAL A 304 -15.08 -2.13 -7.66
N GLN A 305 -14.77 -1.99 -6.36
CA GLN A 305 -15.62 -2.49 -5.29
C GLN A 305 -16.98 -1.77 -5.27
N LEU A 306 -16.98 -0.45 -5.43
CA LEU A 306 -18.20 0.36 -5.50
C LEU A 306 -19.06 -0.03 -6.71
N LEU A 307 -18.42 -0.26 -7.87
CA LEU A 307 -19.09 -0.73 -9.07
C LEU A 307 -19.72 -2.12 -8.85
N GLY A 308 -18.95 -3.09 -8.33
CA GLY A 308 -19.41 -4.46 -8.10
C GLY A 308 -20.53 -4.54 -7.06
N ALA A 309 -20.32 -3.94 -5.87
CA ALA A 309 -21.30 -3.93 -4.79
C ALA A 309 -22.56 -3.13 -5.16
N GLY A 310 -22.40 -1.97 -5.79
CA GLY A 310 -23.51 -1.13 -6.23
C GLY A 310 -24.36 -1.80 -7.30
N ALA A 311 -23.73 -2.48 -8.26
CA ALA A 311 -24.43 -3.24 -9.28
C ALA A 311 -25.23 -4.42 -8.70
N ALA A 312 -24.62 -5.18 -7.77
CA ALA A 312 -25.30 -6.29 -7.09
C ALA A 312 -26.48 -5.80 -6.24
N LEU A 313 -26.29 -4.72 -5.48
CA LEU A 313 -27.36 -4.12 -4.67
C LEU A 313 -28.52 -3.63 -5.55
N GLY A 314 -28.24 -3.04 -6.71
CA GLY A 314 -29.26 -2.60 -7.66
C GLY A 314 -30.13 -3.75 -8.18
N LEU A 315 -29.50 -4.87 -8.56
CA LEU A 315 -30.23 -6.07 -9.00
C LEU A 315 -31.00 -6.73 -7.85
N ALA A 316 -30.41 -6.85 -6.66
CA ALA A 316 -31.09 -7.34 -5.47
C ALA A 316 -32.37 -6.54 -5.16
N VAL A 317 -32.30 -5.21 -5.22
CA VAL A 317 -33.49 -4.36 -5.02
C VAL A 317 -34.54 -4.62 -6.09
N ASN A 318 -34.14 -4.74 -7.35
CA ASN A 318 -35.05 -5.07 -8.45
C ASN A 318 -35.76 -6.42 -8.24
N ASP A 319 -35.03 -7.44 -7.82
CA ASP A 319 -35.56 -8.78 -7.61
C ASP A 319 -36.46 -8.86 -6.38
N ALA A 320 -36.13 -8.13 -5.30
CA ALA A 320 -36.99 -8.00 -4.13
C ALA A 320 -38.33 -7.32 -4.49
N VAL A 321 -38.30 -6.24 -5.28
CA VAL A 321 -39.51 -5.56 -5.76
C VAL A 321 -40.32 -6.49 -6.66
N SER A 322 -39.66 -7.25 -7.53
CA SER A 322 -40.32 -8.19 -8.46
C SER A 322 -40.97 -9.36 -7.72
N ALA A 323 -40.29 -9.93 -6.72
CA ALA A 323 -40.84 -10.98 -5.85
C ALA A 323 -42.04 -10.48 -5.02
N ALA A 324 -42.02 -9.22 -4.57
CA ALA A 324 -43.12 -8.63 -3.83
C ALA A 324 -44.36 -8.37 -4.73
N ARG A 325 -44.15 -7.96 -5.99
CA ARG A 325 -45.24 -7.63 -6.93
C ARG A 325 -45.87 -8.84 -7.60
N ASN A 326 -45.08 -9.84 -7.97
CA ASN A 326 -45.52 -10.97 -8.78
C ASN A 326 -45.83 -12.24 -7.95
N GLY A 327 -45.81 -12.12 -6.62
CA GLY A 327 -45.79 -13.26 -5.72
C GLY A 327 -44.41 -13.91 -5.66
N VAL A 328 -44.21 -14.78 -4.66
CA VAL A 328 -42.93 -15.39 -4.25
C VAL A 328 -42.47 -16.43 -5.30
N ALA A 329 -42.22 -15.99 -6.53
CA ALA A 329 -41.75 -16.85 -7.61
C ALA A 329 -40.30 -17.24 -7.34
N ARG A 330 -40.01 -18.54 -7.43
CA ARG A 330 -38.75 -19.15 -7.01
C ARG A 330 -37.52 -18.54 -7.69
N ILE A 331 -37.68 -18.01 -8.90
CA ILE A 331 -36.59 -17.41 -9.67
C ILE A 331 -36.10 -16.10 -9.05
N TYR A 332 -37.00 -15.16 -8.74
CA TYR A 332 -36.63 -13.87 -8.14
C TYR A 332 -36.02 -14.01 -6.75
N ILE A 333 -36.43 -15.02 -5.98
CA ILE A 333 -35.82 -15.31 -4.67
C ILE A 333 -34.40 -15.84 -4.83
N SER A 334 -34.17 -16.68 -5.84
CA SER A 334 -32.86 -17.27 -6.10
C SER A 334 -31.88 -16.20 -6.59
N ASP A 335 -32.33 -15.34 -7.51
CA ASP A 335 -31.54 -14.21 -8.01
C ASP A 335 -31.26 -13.21 -6.87
N LEU A 336 -32.26 -12.86 -6.06
CA LEU A 336 -32.08 -12.03 -4.86
C LEU A 336 -31.05 -12.61 -3.88
N ALA A 337 -31.11 -13.92 -3.61
CA ALA A 337 -30.17 -14.58 -2.71
C ALA A 337 -28.74 -14.57 -3.26
N TYR A 338 -28.59 -14.76 -4.58
CA TYR A 338 -27.31 -14.68 -5.27
C TYR A 338 -26.72 -13.26 -5.18
N GLU A 339 -27.51 -12.24 -5.49
CA GLU A 339 -27.05 -10.84 -5.43
C GLU A 339 -26.75 -10.39 -4.00
N ALA A 340 -27.54 -10.83 -3.01
CA ALA A 340 -27.26 -10.57 -1.61
C ALA A 340 -25.93 -11.21 -1.16
N ALA A 341 -25.62 -12.43 -1.64
CA ALA A 341 -24.34 -13.08 -1.36
C ALA A 341 -23.16 -12.32 -1.98
N LEU A 342 -23.32 -11.76 -3.18
CA LEU A 342 -22.30 -10.91 -3.80
C LEU A 342 -22.07 -9.61 -2.99
N VAL A 343 -23.14 -8.94 -2.55
CA VAL A 343 -23.03 -7.74 -1.69
C VAL A 343 -22.29 -8.06 -0.39
N LEU A 344 -22.56 -9.20 0.24
CA LEU A 344 -21.84 -9.66 1.42
C LEU A 344 -20.37 -9.95 1.10
N GLY A 345 -20.07 -10.58 -0.04
CA GLY A 345 -18.70 -10.83 -0.51
C GLY A 345 -17.89 -9.55 -0.66
N TRP A 346 -18.45 -8.52 -1.31
CA TRP A 346 -17.79 -7.22 -1.43
C TRP A 346 -17.68 -6.48 -0.09
N SER A 347 -18.68 -6.58 0.77
CA SER A 347 -18.66 -5.96 2.10
C SER A 347 -17.57 -6.57 2.98
N ALA A 348 -17.39 -7.89 2.93
CA ALA A 348 -16.31 -8.58 3.62
C ALA A 348 -14.93 -8.15 3.09
N ALA A 349 -14.78 -8.03 1.77
CA ALA A 349 -13.56 -7.52 1.15
C ALA A 349 -13.24 -6.06 1.54
N ALA A 350 -14.26 -5.21 1.69
CA ALA A 350 -14.10 -3.82 2.12
C ALA A 350 -13.78 -3.68 3.62
N LEU A 351 -14.39 -4.54 4.47
CA LEU A 351 -14.16 -4.56 5.92
C LEU A 351 -12.76 -5.05 6.28
N LYS A 352 -12.27 -6.11 5.61
CA LYS A 352 -10.93 -6.69 5.86
C LYS A 352 -9.81 -5.66 5.64
N ARG A 353 -10.06 -4.67 4.76
CA ARG A 353 -9.14 -3.57 4.46
C ARG A 353 -9.13 -2.42 5.48
N ARG A 354 -10.17 -2.29 6.33
CA ARG A 354 -10.20 -1.26 7.39
C ARG A 354 -9.51 -1.72 8.67
N THR A 355 -9.29 -3.02 8.81
CA THR A 355 -8.72 -3.67 10.00
C THR A 355 -7.25 -4.01 9.85
N THR A 356 -6.67 -3.79 8.67
CA THR A 356 -5.23 -3.89 8.35
C THR A 356 -4.62 -2.50 8.29
#